data_AF-K9W9A9-F1
#
_entry.id   AF-K9W9A9-F1
#
_cell.length_a   1.000
_cell.length_b   1.000
_cell.length_c   1.000
_cell.angle_alpha   90.00
_cell.angle_beta   90.00
_cell.angle_gamma   90.00
#
_symmetry.space_group_name_H-M   'P 1'
#
loop_
_entity.id
_entity.type
_entity.pdbx_description
1 polymer ?
#
loop_
_entity_poly.entity_id
_entity_poly.type
_entity_poly.pdbx_seq_one_letter_code
_entity_poly.pdbx_strand_id
1 'polypeptide(L)' 'MFGLGLPEVGLIALAAILIFGPKKIPEMGSALGKTLRGFKEEMNNPATEQDDNDPNNS' A
#
# COMPACT_ATOMS: atom_id res chain seq x y z
N MET A 1 11.90 -18.02 25.65
CA MET A 1 11.28 -19.19 24.99
C MET A 1 9.87 -18.83 24.52
N PHE A 2 9.76 -17.94 23.52
CA PHE A 2 8.50 -17.65 22.85
C PHE A 2 8.86 -17.16 21.45
N GLY A 3 9.22 -18.11 20.58
CA GLY A 3 9.37 -17.81 19.16
C GLY A 3 7.96 -17.66 18.63
N LEU A 4 7.59 -16.44 18.20
CA LEU A 4 6.40 -16.26 17.38
C LEU A 4 6.68 -16.94 16.04
N GLY A 5 6.37 -18.23 15.98
CA GLY A 5 6.44 -19.00 14.76
C GLY A 5 5.28 -18.65 13.85
N LEU A 6 5.39 -19.11 12.60
CA LEU A 6 4.27 -19.09 11.66
C LEU A 6 2.97 -19.70 12.23
N PRO A 7 3.01 -20.78 13.06
CA PRO A 7 1.79 -21.33 13.67
C PRO A 7 1.09 -20.36 14.62
N GLU A 8 1.82 -19.69 15.51
CA GLU A 8 1.26 -18.76 16.50
C GLU A 8 0.67 -17.52 15.81
N VAL A 9 1.38 -16.98 14.81
CA VAL A 9 0.87 -15.86 14.00
C VAL A 9 -0.39 -16.28 13.24
N GLY A 10 -0.43 -17.50 12.72
CA GLY A 10 -1.61 -18.06 12.06
C GLY A 10 -2.82 -18.15 12.98
N LEU A 11 -2.64 -18.55 14.24
CA LEU A 11 -3.72 -18.62 15.22
C LEU A 11 -4.29 -17.23 15.55
N ILE A 12 -3.43 -16.23 15.71
CA ILE A 12 -3.85 -14.84 15.95
C ILE A 12 -4.58 -14.28 14.72
N ALA A 13 -4.07 -14.54 13.51
CA ALA A 13 -4.71 -14.13 12.27
C ALA A 13 -6.09 -14.78 12.10
N LEU A 14 -6.24 -16.06 12.47
CA LEU A 14 -7.52 -16.75 12.47
C LEU A 14 -8.51 -16.11 13.44
N ALA A 15 -8.08 -15.81 14.67
CA ALA A 15 -8.92 -15.11 15.64
C ALA A 15 -9.36 -13.73 15.15
N ALA A 16 -8.43 -12.97 14.55
CA ALA A 16 -8.74 -11.67 13.95
C ALA A 16 -9.72 -11.79 12.78
N ILE A 17 -9.59 -12.81 11.94
CA ILE A 17 -10.52 -13.09 10.83
C ILE A 17 -11.91 -13.47 11.34
N LEU A 18 -12.03 -14.14 12.49
CA LEU A 18 -13.34 -14.43 13.08
C LEU A 18 -14.03 -13.14 13.59
N ILE A 19 -13.27 -12.20 14.14
CA ILE A 19 -13.78 -10.94 14.68
C ILE A 19 -14.13 -9.95 13.55
N PHE A 20 -13.20 -9.74 12.63
CA PHE A 20 -13.33 -8.74 11.56
C PHE A 20 -13.94 -9.30 10.27
N GLY A 21 -13.88 -10.61 10.07
CA GLY A 21 -14.33 -11.29 8.86
C GLY A 21 -13.25 -11.38 7.77
N PRO A 22 -13.20 -12.46 6.98
CA PRO A 22 -12.19 -12.66 5.95
C PRO A 22 -12.29 -11.64 4.81
N LYS A 23 -13.46 -11.03 4.62
CA LYS A 23 -13.71 -9.99 3.60
C LYS A 23 -13.09 -8.64 3.95
N LYS A 24 -12.86 -8.36 5.24
CA LYS A 24 -12.28 -7.08 5.68
C LYS A 24 -10.78 -6.97 5.40
N ILE A 25 -10.05 -8.09 5.43
CA ILE A 25 -8.62 -8.14 5.07
C ILE A 25 -8.35 -7.62 3.63
N PRO A 26 -8.98 -8.16 2.56
CA PRO A 26 -8.75 -7.67 1.20
C PRO A 26 -9.34 -6.28 0.95
N GLU A 27 -10.42 -5.90 1.63
CA GLU A 27 -11.02 -4.56 1.56
C GLU A 27 -10.03 -3.50 2.08
N MET A 28 -9.47 -3.74 3.27
CA MET A 28 -8.43 -2.89 3.87
C MET A 28 -7.15 -2.89 3.04
N GLY A 29 -6.69 -4.07 2.58
CA GLY A 29 -5.51 -4.19 1.72
C GLY A 29 -5.65 -3.43 0.40
N SER A 30 -6.85 -3.45 -0.21
CA SER A 30 -7.14 -2.70 -1.44
C SER A 30 -7.13 -1.19 -1.21
N ALA A 31 -7.67 -0.73 -0.09
CA ALA A 31 -7.65 0.69 0.28
C ALA A 31 -6.21 1.17 0.54
N LEU A 32 -5.47 0.44 1.38
CA LEU A 32 -4.06 0.72 1.66
C LEU A 32 -3.21 0.66 0.38
N GLY A 33 -3.44 -0.32 -0.49
CA GLY A 33 -2.70 -0.47 -1.76
C GLY A 33 -2.91 0.69 -2.71
N LYS A 34 -4.13 1.26 -2.77
CA LYS A 34 -4.40 2.49 -3.54
C LYS A 34 -3.63 3.68 -2.97
N THR A 35 -3.65 3.86 -1.65
CA THR A 35 -2.88 4.91 -0.98
C THR A 35 -1.38 4.75 -1.21
N LEU A 36 -0.85 3.54 -1.05
CA LEU A 36 0.58 3.25 -1.25
C LEU A 36 1.00 3.44 -2.71
N ARG A 37 0.11 3.14 -3.66
CA ARG A 37 0.34 3.38 -5.09
C ARG A 37 0.43 4.87 -5.40
N GLY A 38 -0.49 5.68 -4.88
CA GLY A 38 -0.42 7.15 -5.02
C GLY A 38 0.83 7.73 -4.36
N PHE A 39 1.15 7.29 -3.14
CA PHE A 39 2.38 7.68 -2.44
C PHE A 39 3.63 7.30 -3.25
N LYS A 40 3.65 6.10 -3.83
CA LYS A 40 4.75 5.64 -4.69
C LYS A 40 4.85 6.50 -5.95
N GLU A 41 3.74 6.82 -6.60
CA GLU A 41 3.73 7.64 -7.82
C GLU A 41 4.29 9.04 -7.56
N GLU A 42 3.88 9.66 -6.45
CA GLU A 42 4.37 10.98 -6.01
C GLU A 42 5.86 10.94 -5.61
N MET A 43 6.30 9.87 -4.92
CA MET A 43 7.72 9.66 -4.61
C MET A 43 8.59 9.39 -5.84
N ASN A 44 8.04 8.79 -6.90
CA ASN A 44 8.79 8.49 -8.13
C ASN A 44 8.69 9.62 -9.17
N ASN A 45 7.86 10.64 -8.93
CA ASN A 45 7.79 11.88 -9.70
C ASN A 45 8.18 13.11 -8.82
N PRO A 46 9.42 13.18 -8.31
CA PRO A 46 9.90 14.43 -7.73
C PRO A 46 10.09 15.45 -8.85
N ALA A 47 9.12 16.35 -9.02
CA ALA A 47 9.20 17.53 -9.87
C ALA A 47 9.61 17.27 -11.34
N THR A 48 8.64 16.97 -12.19
CA THR A 48 8.69 17.47 -13.58
C THR A 48 7.84 18.74 -13.68
N GLU A 49 8.20 19.74 -12.87
CA GLU A 49 8.11 21.13 -13.30
C GLU A 49 9.28 21.38 -14.27
N GLN A 50 9.13 20.91 -15.51
CA GLN A 50 9.79 21.47 -16.69
C GLN A 50 8.74 21.49 -17.81
N ASP A 51 7.69 22.28 -17.57
CA ASP A 51 7.01 23.01 -18.63
C ASP A 51 7.83 24.28 -18.86
N ASP A 52 8.73 24.24 -19.84
CA ASP A 52 9.30 25.39 -20.55
C ASP A 52 10.32 24.85 -21.55
N ASN A 53 9.91 24.68 -22.81
CA ASN A 53 10.70 24.92 -24.03
C ASN A 53 9.83 24.50 -25.25
N ASP A 54 8.90 25.39 -25.60
CA ASP A 54 8.24 25.41 -26.90
C ASP A 54 9.29 25.61 -28.01
N PRO A 55 9.32 24.74 -29.04
CA PRO A 55 10.22 24.87 -30.17
C PRO A 55 9.55 25.75 -31.24
N ASN A 56 10.17 26.91 -31.55
CA ASN A 56 9.90 27.84 -32.67
C ASN A 56 9.26 29.20 -32.31
N ASN A 57 10.04 30.10 -31.69
CA ASN A 57 9.82 31.54 -31.83
C ASN A 57 11.16 32.33 -31.88
N SER A 58 11.84 32.31 -33.03
CA SER A 58 12.61 33.40 -33.68
C SER A 58 13.35 32.86 -34.90
#